data_AF-A0A0V1HB48-F1
#
_entry.id   AF-A0A0V1HB48-F1
#
_cell.length_a   1.000
_cell.length_b   1.000
_cell.length_c   1.000
_cell.angle_alpha   90.00
_cell.angle_beta   90.00
_cell.angle_gamma   90.00
#
_symmetry.space_group_name_H-M   'P 1'
#
loop_
_entity.id
_entity.type
_entity.pdbx_description
1 polymer ?
#
loop_
_entity_poly.entity_id
_entity_poly.type
_entity_poly.pdbx_seq_one_letter_code
_entity_poly.pdbx_strand_id
1 'polypeptide(L)'
;MDQEPEIPLADESEVPVESLQNPPKPAQPLPRVTQNADSAEEVDDKARLISQILELQSTLEELSQRADSVKEESLKLRSENEVLGQYIENLMAASSVFQSASPKGKSKY
;
A
#
# COMPACT_ATOMS: atom_id res chain seq x y z
N MET A 1 41.42 -48.98 37.33
CA MET A 1 42.30 -49.52 36.26
C MET A 1 41.39 -49.73 35.09
N ASP A 2 40.98 -48.60 34.51
CA ASP A 2 39.98 -48.52 33.45
C ASP A 2 40.72 -48.72 32.13
N GLN A 3 40.39 -49.79 31.43
CA GLN A 3 40.85 -50.01 30.05
C GLN A 3 39.98 -49.14 29.15
N GLU A 4 40.52 -48.01 28.70
CA GLU A 4 39.93 -47.23 27.63
C GLU A 4 39.99 -48.05 26.32
N PRO A 5 38.91 -48.15 25.55
CA PRO A 5 38.94 -48.79 24.24
C PRO A 5 39.75 -47.93 23.27
N GLU A 6 40.84 -48.48 22.70
CA GLU A 6 41.57 -47.87 21.60
C GLU A 6 40.60 -47.62 20.43
N ILE A 7 40.42 -46.35 20.10
CA ILE A 7 39.61 -45.91 18.96
C ILE A 7 40.38 -46.31 17.71
N PRO A 8 39.84 -47.16 16.81
CA PRO A 8 40.53 -47.53 15.59
C PRO A 8 40.81 -46.28 14.76
N LEU A 9 42.08 -46.05 14.45
CA LEU A 9 42.53 -45.00 13.53
C LEU A 9 42.00 -45.37 12.13
N ALA A 10 40.85 -44.83 11.77
CA ALA A 10 40.26 -44.99 10.44
C ALA A 10 41.02 -44.11 9.44
N ASP A 11 42.25 -44.49 9.12
CA ASP A 11 43.01 -43.89 8.03
C ASP A 11 43.98 -44.90 7.39
N GLU A 12 43.43 -45.97 6.81
CA GLU A 12 44.06 -46.72 5.72
C GLU A 12 43.00 -47.23 4.74
N SER A 13 42.08 -46.36 4.32
CA SER A 13 41.43 -46.56 3.03
C SER A 13 42.34 -45.91 1.98
N GLU A 14 43.11 -46.73 1.25
CA GLU A 14 43.69 -46.29 -0.01
C GLU A 14 42.55 -45.77 -0.88
N VAL A 15 42.40 -44.45 -0.94
CA VAL A 15 41.50 -43.82 -1.90
C VAL A 15 42.09 -44.09 -3.28
N PRO A 16 41.36 -44.77 -4.19
CA PRO A 16 41.86 -44.91 -5.55
C PRO A 16 42.11 -43.51 -6.11
N VAL A 17 43.39 -43.22 -6.39
CA VAL A 17 43.90 -41.91 -6.82
C VAL A 17 43.30 -41.45 -8.16
N GLU A 18 42.52 -42.32 -8.81
CA GLU A 18 41.87 -42.11 -10.10
C GLU A 18 40.61 -41.23 -10.02
N SER A 19 40.10 -40.91 -8.83
CA SER A 19 38.95 -39.99 -8.68
C SER A 19 39.31 -38.49 -8.72
N LEU A 20 40.59 -38.12 -8.72
CA LEU A 20 41.03 -36.71 -8.75
C LEU A 20 41.09 -36.11 -10.16
N GLN A 21 40.88 -36.91 -11.22
CA GLN A 21 40.95 -36.44 -12.61
C GLN A 21 39.60 -36.03 -13.21
N ASN A 22 38.48 -36.25 -12.49
CA ASN A 22 37.17 -35.85 -12.98
C ASN A 22 36.84 -34.43 -12.50
N PRO A 23 36.49 -33.48 -13.39
CA PRO A 23 36.05 -32.16 -12.97
C PRO A 23 34.83 -32.30 -12.05
N PRO A 24 34.69 -31.43 -11.02
CA PRO A 24 33.55 -31.48 -10.12
C PRO A 24 32.27 -31.39 -10.95
N LYS A 25 31.36 -32.36 -10.76
CA LYS A 25 30.06 -32.33 -11.43
C LYS A 25 29.41 -30.98 -11.15
N PRO A 26 28.88 -30.27 -12.18
CA PRO A 26 28.24 -29.00 -11.99
C PRO A 26 27.15 -29.13 -10.92
N ALA A 27 27.10 -28.17 -9.99
CA ALA A 27 26.14 -28.14 -8.92
C ALA A 27 24.73 -28.27 -9.52
N GLN A 28 24.08 -29.40 -9.28
CA GLN A 28 22.69 -29.55 -9.64
C GLN A 28 21.89 -28.54 -8.79
N PRO A 29 20.90 -27.85 -9.38
CA PRO A 29 20.04 -26.98 -8.60
C PRO A 29 19.47 -27.77 -7.41
N LEU A 30 19.51 -27.19 -6.21
CA LEU A 30 18.86 -27.80 -5.06
C LEU A 30 17.41 -28.13 -5.43
N PRO A 31 16.85 -29.27 -4.96
CA PRO A 31 15.42 -29.50 -5.08
C PRO A 31 14.71 -28.31 -4.47
N ARG A 32 14.07 -27.49 -5.32
CA ARG A 32 13.19 -26.44 -4.85
C ARG A 32 12.20 -27.17 -3.94
N VAL A 33 12.16 -26.81 -2.67
CA VAL A 33 11.12 -27.29 -1.75
C VAL A 33 9.80 -26.99 -2.47
N THR A 34 9.20 -28.02 -3.05
CA THR A 34 7.86 -27.96 -3.63
C THR A 34 6.88 -27.97 -2.48
N GLN A 35 6.93 -26.94 -1.64
CA GLN A 35 5.74 -26.49 -0.96
C GLN A 35 5.00 -25.68 -2.02
N ASN A 36 3.80 -26.16 -2.34
CA ASN A 36 2.83 -25.57 -3.26
C ASN A 36 3.00 -26.05 -4.71
N ALA A 37 2.82 -27.35 -4.93
CA ALA A 37 2.10 -27.77 -6.12
C ALA A 37 0.62 -27.45 -5.89
N ASP A 38 0.26 -26.16 -5.98
CA ASP A 38 -1.15 -25.76 -6.02
C ASP A 38 -1.78 -26.54 -7.19
N SER A 39 -2.95 -27.14 -6.95
CA SER A 39 -3.65 -27.84 -8.02
C SER A 39 -4.01 -26.84 -9.13
N ALA A 40 -4.07 -27.29 -10.38
CA ALA A 40 -4.39 -26.39 -11.51
C ALA A 40 -5.70 -25.61 -11.31
N GLU A 41 -6.66 -26.21 -10.60
CA GLU A 41 -7.91 -25.58 -10.16
C GLU A 41 -7.69 -24.44 -9.17
N GLU A 42 -6.86 -24.63 -8.13
CA GLU A 42 -6.54 -23.60 -7.14
C GLU A 42 -5.81 -22.42 -7.78
N VAL A 43 -4.97 -22.66 -8.80
CA VAL A 43 -4.30 -21.60 -9.56
C VAL A 43 -5.29 -20.79 -10.38
N ASP A 44 -6.27 -21.44 -11.03
CA ASP A 44 -7.32 -20.75 -11.81
C ASP A 44 -8.22 -19.90 -10.90
N ASP A 45 -8.63 -20.43 -9.74
CA ASP A 45 -9.44 -19.70 -8.77
C ASP A 45 -8.70 -18.47 -8.21
N LYS A 46 -7.42 -18.63 -7.86
CA LYS A 46 -6.57 -17.51 -7.45
C LYS A 46 -6.43 -16.48 -8.57
N ALA A 47 -6.27 -16.90 -9.82
CA ALA A 47 -6.17 -15.99 -10.97
C ALA A 47 -7.46 -15.18 -11.17
N ARG A 48 -8.64 -15.82 -11.05
CA ARG A 48 -9.94 -15.12 -11.13
C ARG A 48 -10.12 -14.12 -10.01
N LEU A 49 -9.76 -14.49 -8.78
CA LEU A 49 -9.83 -13.60 -7.63
C LEU A 49 -8.90 -12.39 -7.81
N ILE A 50 -7.68 -12.61 -8.30
CA ILE A 50 -6.74 -11.54 -8.62
C ILE A 50 -7.34 -10.57 -9.64
N SER A 51 -7.94 -11.07 -10.73
CA SER A 51 -8.58 -10.22 -11.73
C SER A 51 -9.69 -9.36 -11.12
N GLN A 52 -10.55 -9.94 -10.29
CA GLN A 52 -11.61 -9.19 -9.61
C GLN A 52 -11.05 -8.13 -8.67
N ILE A 53 -9.99 -8.43 -7.92
CA ILE A 53 -9.32 -7.46 -7.05
C ILE A 53 -8.78 -6.29 -7.87
N LEU A 54 -8.14 -6.56 -9.01
CA LEU A 54 -7.58 -5.52 -9.88
C LEU A 54 -8.67 -4.60 -10.46
N GLU A 55 -9.79 -5.17 -10.90
CA GLU A 55 -10.94 -4.39 -11.40
C GLU A 55 -11.55 -3.49 -10.30
N LEU A 56 -11.71 -4.05 -9.10
CA LEU A 56 -12.22 -3.29 -7.95
C LEU A 56 -11.24 -2.18 -7.52
N GLN A 57 -9.93 -2.45 -7.55
CA GLN A 57 -8.90 -1.46 -7.25
C GLN A 57 -8.93 -0.32 -8.26
N SER A 58 -9.01 -0.61 -9.56
CA SER A 58 -9.14 0.39 -10.61
C SER A 58 -10.39 1.26 -10.39
N THR A 59 -11.54 0.64 -10.12
CA THR A 59 -12.79 1.37 -9.90
C THR A 59 -12.73 2.25 -8.64
N LEU A 60 -12.10 1.75 -7.58
CA LEU A 60 -11.92 2.50 -6.33
C LEU A 60 -10.99 3.71 -6.52
N GLU A 61 -9.89 3.54 -7.28
CA GLU A 61 -8.97 4.61 -7.62
C GLU A 61 -9.67 5.72 -8.40
N GLU A 62 -10.44 5.37 -9.43
CA GLU A 62 -11.23 6.33 -10.21
C GLU A 62 -12.24 7.08 -9.33
N LEU A 63 -12.94 6.37 -8.44
CA LEU A 63 -13.91 7.00 -7.54
C LEU A 63 -13.21 7.93 -6.53
N SER A 64 -12.05 7.54 -6.00
CA SER A 64 -11.24 8.37 -5.11
C SER A 64 -10.82 9.67 -5.80
N GLN A 65 -10.33 9.59 -7.04
CA GLN A 65 -9.93 10.77 -7.81
C GLN A 65 -11.11 11.71 -8.08
N ARG A 66 -12.30 11.16 -8.37
CA ARG A 66 -13.52 11.95 -8.53
C ARG A 66 -13.93 12.63 -7.23
N ALA A 67 -13.83 11.94 -6.09
CA ALA A 67 -14.13 12.51 -4.79
C ALA A 67 -13.18 13.67 -4.44
N ASP A 68 -11.89 13.51 -4.73
CA ASP A 68 -10.90 14.58 -4.55
C ASP A 68 -11.20 15.80 -5.43
N SER A 69 -11.55 15.57 -6.71
CA SER A 69 -11.96 16.65 -7.63
C SER A 69 -13.19 17.42 -7.12
N VAL A 70 -14.22 16.73 -6.65
CA VAL A 70 -15.42 17.35 -6.09
C VAL A 70 -15.10 18.15 -4.83
N LYS A 71 -14.21 17.63 -3.98
CA LYS A 71 -13.77 18.32 -2.78
C LYS A 71 -13.03 19.61 -3.12
N GLU A 72 -12.14 19.59 -4.10
CA GLU A 72 -11.41 20.77 -4.58
C GLU A 72 -12.37 21.84 -5.12
N GLU A 73 -13.32 21.44 -5.98
CA GLU A 73 -14.33 22.36 -6.52
C GLU A 73 -15.21 22.95 -5.41
N SER A 74 -15.61 22.14 -4.44
CA SER A 74 -16.40 22.61 -3.29
C SER A 74 -15.63 23.64 -2.46
N LEU A 75 -14.34 23.43 -2.23
CA LEU A 75 -13.49 24.41 -1.53
C LEU A 75 -13.36 25.71 -2.30
N LYS A 76 -13.15 25.64 -3.62
CA LYS A 76 -13.10 26.83 -4.48
C LYS A 76 -14.40 27.63 -4.39
N LEU A 77 -15.55 26.98 -4.56
CA LEU A 77 -16.87 27.62 -4.47
C LEU A 77 -17.12 28.24 -3.08
N ARG A 78 -16.68 27.59 -2.01
CA ARG A 78 -16.76 28.15 -0.65
C ARG A 78 -15.93 29.41 -0.51
N SER A 79 -14.69 29.41 -1.00
CA SER A 79 -13.81 30.58 -0.96
C SER A 79 -14.35 31.75 -1.77
N GLU A 80 -14.95 31.49 -2.95
CA GLU A 80 -15.56 32.52 -3.77
C GLU A 80 -16.80 33.11 -3.08
N ASN A 81 -17.67 32.26 -2.53
CA ASN A 81 -18.83 32.71 -1.78
C ASN A 81 -18.47 33.51 -0.54
N GLU A 82 -17.37 33.18 0.15
CA GLU A 82 -16.87 33.96 1.28
C GLU A 82 -16.49 35.39 0.85
N VAL A 83 -15.71 35.51 -0.23
CA VAL A 83 -15.31 36.81 -0.78
C VAL A 83 -16.53 37.62 -1.23
N LEU A 84 -17.47 37.00 -1.95
CA LEU A 84 -18.71 37.64 -2.39
C LEU A 84 -19.59 38.07 -1.20
N GLY A 85 -19.70 37.22 -0.18
CA GLY A 85 -20.42 37.52 1.06
C GLY A 85 -19.86 38.77 1.74
N GLN A 86 -18.54 38.83 1.92
CA GLN A 86 -17.89 40.00 2.50
C GLN A 86 -18.08 41.27 1.67
N TYR A 87 -18.06 41.15 0.34
CA TYR A 87 -18.33 42.28 -0.55
C TYR A 87 -19.76 42.82 -0.36
N ILE A 88 -20.76 41.93 -0.28
CA ILE A 88 -22.15 42.31 -0.02
C ILE A 88 -22.28 42.96 1.36
N GLU A 89 -21.67 42.40 2.40
CA GLU A 89 -21.68 42.98 3.75
C GLU A 89 -21.08 44.38 3.77
N ASN A 90 -19.94 44.58 3.09
CA ASN A 90 -19.29 45.89 3.01
C ASN A 90 -20.16 46.91 2.28
N LEU A 91 -20.84 46.51 1.20
CA LEU A 91 -21.78 47.37 0.48
C LEU A 91 -22.99 47.75 1.36
N MET A 92 -23.56 46.78 2.09
CA MET A 92 -24.66 47.04 3.01
C MET A 92 -24.25 47.98 4.14
N ALA A 93 -23.06 47.80 4.72
CA ALA A 93 -22.55 48.64 5.80
C ALA A 93 -22.24 50.08 5.36
N ALA A 94 -21.69 50.25 4.15
CA ALA A 94 -21.33 51.56 3.60
C ALA A 94 -22.55 52.36 3.09
N SER A 95 -23.66 51.68 2.78
CA SER A 95 -24.88 52.32 2.28
C SER A 95 -25.79 52.77 3.43
N SER A 96 -26.06 54.08 3.51
CA SER A 96 -26.93 54.64 4.57
C SER A 96 -28.39 54.19 4.46
N VAL A 97 -28.79 53.66 3.29
CA VAL A 97 -30.12 53.07 3.08
C VAL A 97 -30.35 51.88 4.02
N PHE A 98 -29.35 51.03 4.22
CA PHE A 98 -29.46 49.84 5.05
C PHE A 98 -29.15 50.08 6.54
N GLN A 99 -28.47 51.18 6.88
CA GLN A 99 -28.24 51.58 8.28
C GLN A 99 -29.53 52.02 9.00
N SER A 100 -30.53 52.49 8.26
CA SER A 100 -31.82 52.95 8.82
C SER A 100 -32.75 51.81 9.25
N ALA A 101 -32.49 50.58 8.81
CA ALA A 101 -33.29 49.39 9.15
C ALA A 101 -32.74 48.59 10.35
N SER A 102 -31.60 48.98 10.92
CA SER A 102 -31.04 48.33 12.11
C SER A 102 -31.78 48.81 13.36
N PRO A 103 -32.51 47.96 14.12
CA PRO A 103 -33.05 48.36 15.41
C PRO A 103 -31.87 48.63 16.34
N LYS A 104 -31.64 49.90 16.69
CA LYS A 104 -30.62 50.29 17.68
C LYS A 104 -30.89 49.50 18.97
N GLY A 105 -30.05 48.50 19.21
CA GLY A 105 -30.04 47.72 20.44
C GLY A 105 -29.98 48.66 21.64
N LYS A 106 -30.86 48.37 22.59
CA LYS A 106 -31.18 49.17 23.77
C LYS A 106 -29.92 49.55 24.54
N SER A 107 -29.75 50.85 24.79
CA SER A 107 -28.91 51.38 25.87
C SER A 107 -29.29 50.67 27.17
N LYS A 108 -28.36 49.91 27.75
CA LYS A 108 -28.48 49.44 29.13
C LYS A 108 -27.82 50.50 30.02
N TYR A 109 -28.66 51.20 30.77
CA TYR A 109 -28.29 51.82 32.05
C TYR A 109 -27.83 50.74 33.03
#